data_AF-A0A8T0E7B3-F1
#
_entry.id   AF-A0A8T0E7B3-F1
#
_cell.length_a   1.000
_cell.length_b   1.000
_cell.length_c   1.000
_cell.angle_alpha   90.00
_cell.angle_beta   90.00
_cell.angle_gamma   90.00
#
_symmetry.space_group_name_H-M   'P 1'
#
loop_
_entity.id
_entity.type
_entity.pdbx_description
1 polymer ?
#
loop_
_entity_poly.entity_id
_entity_poly.type
_entity_poly.pdbx_seq_one_letter_code
_entity_poly.pdbx_strand_id
1 'polypeptide(L)' 'MCSRNPKIHRCLYCEHPFCCSVCGQDFIRKSELKSHMVRHSDERPYACHLCGKRFKRKNWLKTHSIIHLADV' A
#
# COMPACT_ATOMS: atom_id res chain seq x y z
N MET A 1 -10.45 26.04 -3.58
CA MET A 1 -10.46 25.44 -4.94
C MET A 1 -10.25 23.94 -4.80
N CYS A 2 -11.34 23.18 -4.84
CA CYS A 2 -11.35 21.77 -4.44
C CYS A 2 -11.85 20.89 -5.59
N SER A 3 -10.93 20.43 -6.45
CA SER A 3 -11.27 19.49 -7.52
C SER A 3 -11.01 18.05 -7.04
N ARG A 4 -12.09 17.29 -6.90
CA ARG A 4 -12.17 15.94 -6.32
C ARG A 4 -11.51 14.91 -7.22
N ASN A 5 -10.55 14.15 -6.67
CA ASN A 5 -10.12 12.86 -7.20
C ASN A 5 -10.12 11.84 -6.04
N PRO A 6 -10.88 10.73 -6.10
CA PRO A 6 -11.36 10.04 -4.90
C PRO A 6 -10.34 9.18 -4.13
N LYS A 7 -9.07 9.07 -4.58
CA LYS A 7 -8.08 8.16 -3.95
C LYS A 7 -6.85 8.84 -3.37
N ILE A 8 -6.46 10.00 -3.88
CA ILE A 8 -5.24 10.72 -3.49
C ILE A 8 -5.49 12.22 -3.64
N HIS A 9 -5.33 12.98 -2.56
CA HIS A 9 -5.35 14.45 -2.56
C HIS A 9 -3.91 14.99 -2.52
N ARG A 10 -3.62 16.07 -3.27
CA ARG A 10 -2.31 16.74 -3.24
C ARG A 10 -2.43 18.23 -2.90
N CYS A 11 -1.81 18.66 -1.81
CA CYS A 11 -1.63 20.07 -1.43
C CYS A 11 -0.21 20.53 -1.81
N LEU A 12 -0.06 21.62 -2.56
CA LEU A 12 1.26 22.09 -3.04
C LEU A 12 2.00 22.99 -2.03
N TYR A 13 1.31 23.42 -0.97
CA TYR A 13 1.79 24.39 0.01
C TYR A 13 1.93 23.78 1.41
N CYS A 14 1.77 22.45 1.50
CA CYS A 14 1.79 21.71 2.76
C CYS A 14 3.11 20.92 2.86
N GLU A 15 3.69 20.86 4.06
CA GLU A 15 4.86 20.03 4.39
C GLU A 15 4.62 18.53 4.07
N HIS A 16 3.35 18.12 4.13
CA HIS A 16 2.89 16.78 3.76
C HIS A 16 1.93 16.90 2.58
N PRO A 17 2.47 17.02 1.35
CA PRO A 17 1.67 17.36 0.20
C PRO A 17 0.72 16.25 -0.22
N PHE A 18 0.80 15.03 0.32
CA PHE A 18 -0.04 13.90 -0.10
C PHE A 18 -0.95 13.44 1.03
N CYS A 19 -2.27 13.49 0.82
CA CYS A 19 -3.25 13.07 1.82
C CYS A 19 -4.09 11.89 1.35
N CYS A 20 -4.39 10.98 2.27
CA CYS A 20 -5.35 9.90 2.10
C CYS A 20 -6.78 10.47 2.12
N SER A 21 -7.53 10.23 1.05
CA SER A 21 -8.94 10.64 0.97
C SER A 21 -9.88 9.80 1.84
N VAL A 22 -9.43 8.65 2.34
CA VAL A 22 -10.25 7.71 3.13
C VAL A 22 -10.15 7.98 4.62
N CYS A 23 -8.94 8.22 5.14
CA CYS A 23 -8.72 8.42 6.58
C CYS A 23 -8.04 9.75 6.92
N GLY A 24 -7.79 10.62 5.94
CA GLY A 24 -7.20 11.95 6.15
C GLY A 24 -5.70 11.97 6.46
N GLN A 25 -5.06 10.80 6.60
CA GLN A 25 -3.64 10.71 6.95
C GLN A 25 -2.76 11.32 5.86
N ASP A 26 -1.75 12.09 6.26
CA ASP A 26 -0.85 12.83 5.40
C ASP A 26 0.54 12.16 5.28
N PHE A 27 1.20 12.43 4.17
CA PHE A 27 2.45 11.81 3.76
C PHE A 27 3.32 12.80 3.00
N ILE A 28 4.63 12.67 3.19
CA ILE A 28 5.64 13.48 2.48
C ILE A 28 5.78 12.98 1.04
N ARG A 29 5.71 11.66 0.82
CA ARG A 29 5.92 11.06 -0.51
C ARG A 29 4.67 10.40 -1.08
N LYS A 30 4.46 10.55 -2.39
CA LYS A 30 3.38 9.88 -3.13
C LYS A 30 3.44 8.35 -2.99
N SER A 31 4.65 7.77 -2.95
CA SER A 31 4.88 6.33 -2.81
C SER A 31 4.42 5.78 -1.46
N GLU A 32 4.58 6.57 -0.38
CA GLU A 32 4.11 6.24 0.96
C GLU A 32 2.59 6.21 0.99
N LEU A 33 1.95 7.26 0.46
CA LEU A 33 0.49 7.28 0.34
C LEU A 33 -0.03 6.13 -0.55
N LYS A 34 0.60 5.85 -1.69
CA LYS A 34 0.20 4.74 -2.57
C LYS A 34 0.30 3.39 -1.84
N SER A 35 1.35 3.18 -1.06
CA SER A 35 1.55 1.97 -0.25
C SER A 35 0.57 1.88 0.93
N HIS A 36 0.16 3.03 1.46
CA HIS A 36 -0.89 3.15 2.47
C HIS A 36 -2.27 2.82 1.90
N MET A 37 -2.59 3.24 0.67
CA MET A 37 -3.89 2.95 0.04
C MET A 37 -4.16 1.45 -0.12
N VAL A 38 -3.12 0.61 -0.16
CA VAL A 38 -3.27 -0.86 -0.14
C VAL A 38 -3.88 -1.35 1.17
N ARG A 39 -3.77 -0.61 2.28
CA ARG A 39 -4.45 -0.96 3.55
C ARG A 39 -5.97 -0.84 3.41
N HIS A 40 -6.44 0.16 2.67
CA HIS A 40 -7.86 0.40 2.39
C HIS A 40 -8.41 -0.49 1.27
N SER A 41 -7.54 -1.04 0.42
CA SER A 41 -7.92 -2.00 -0.61
C SER A 41 -7.85 -3.43 -0.08
N ASP A 42 -8.83 -4.25 -0.43
CA ASP A 42 -8.77 -5.71 -0.21
C ASP A 42 -7.99 -6.46 -1.29
N GLU A 43 -7.45 -5.72 -2.27
CA GLU A 43 -6.58 -6.30 -3.29
C GLU A 43 -5.30 -6.88 -2.65
N ARG A 44 -5.10 -8.18 -2.87
CA ARG A 44 -3.88 -8.90 -2.53
C ARG A 44 -3.26 -9.42 -3.82
N PRO A 45 -2.53 -8.57 -4.57
CA PRO A 45 -2.04 -8.94 -5.90
C PRO A 45 -0.90 -9.95 -5.86
N TYR A 46 -0.22 -10.10 -4.72
CA TYR A 46 0.94 -10.98 -4.60
C TYR A 46 0.52 -12.33 -4.03
N ALA A 47 0.54 -13.40 -4.82
CA ALA A 47 0.22 -14.75 -4.36
C ALA A 47 1.50 -15.59 -4.18
N CYS A 48 1.54 -16.41 -3.13
CA CYS A 48 2.54 -17.46 -2.97
C CYS A 48 2.21 -18.61 -3.92
N HIS A 49 3.16 -19.02 -4.75
CA HIS A 49 2.96 -20.12 -5.68
C HIS A 49 2.92 -21.49 -4.98
N LEU A 50 3.54 -21.62 -3.80
CA LEU A 50 3.64 -22.88 -3.06
C LEU A 50 2.35 -23.21 -2.30
N CYS A 51 1.72 -22.22 -1.64
CA CYS A 51 0.53 -22.45 -0.81
C CYS A 51 -0.70 -21.61 -1.19
N GLY A 52 -0.62 -20.79 -2.26
CA GLY A 52 -1.72 -19.93 -2.72
C GLY A 52 -2.01 -18.72 -1.83
N LYS A 53 -1.33 -18.55 -0.69
CA LYS A 53 -1.58 -17.45 0.25
C LYS A 53 -1.28 -16.09 -0.40
N ARG A 54 -2.21 -15.13 -0.26
CA ARG A 54 -2.13 -13.81 -0.91
C ARG A 54 -1.72 -12.70 0.06
N PHE A 55 -0.90 -11.78 -0.43
CA PHE A 55 -0.29 -10.68 0.31
C PHE A 55 -0.56 -9.33 -0.38
N LYS A 56 -0.66 -8.28 0.44
CA LYS A 56 -0.84 -6.89 -0.01
C LYS A 56 0.47 -6.27 -0.53
N ARG A 57 1.64 -6.76 -0.08
CA ARG A 57 2.95 -6.21 -0.45
C ARG A 57 3.94 -7.30 -0.85
N LYS A 58 4.83 -6.98 -1.80
CA LYS A 58 5.86 -7.91 -2.32
C LYS A 58 6.86 -8.34 -1.25
N ASN A 59 7.28 -7.43 -0.36
CA ASN A 59 8.19 -7.75 0.73
C ASN A 59 7.58 -8.77 1.72
N TRP A 60 6.27 -8.68 1.99
CA TRP A 60 5.58 -9.67 2.83
C TRP A 60 5.53 -11.05 2.18
N LEU A 61 5.27 -11.13 0.86
CA LEU A 61 5.39 -12.40 0.13
C LEU A 61 6.83 -12.95 0.20
N LYS A 62 7.84 -12.10 0.03
CA LYS A 62 9.26 -12.52 0.08
C LYS A 62 9.59 -13.12 1.45
N THR A 63 9.27 -12.44 2.54
CA THR A 63 9.48 -12.95 3.91
C THR A 63 8.69 -14.23 4.16
N HIS A 64 7.43 -14.28 3.70
CA HIS A 64 6.63 -15.50 3.79
C HIS A 64 7.27 -16.66 3.04
N SER A 65 7.84 -16.43 1.86
CA SER A 65 8.42 -17.50 1.04
C SER A 65 9.62 -18.19 1.71
N ILE A 66 10.27 -17.53 2.68
CA ILE A 66 11.35 -18.11 3.47
C ILE A 66 10.86 -19.28 4.31
N ILE A 67 9.61 -19.27 4.78
CA ILE A 67 9.10 -20.38 5.62
C ILE A 67 9.09 -21.69 4.85
N HIS A 68 8.72 -21.65 3.56
CA HIS A 68 8.71 -22.84 2.70
C HIS A 68 10.11 -23.35 2.38
N LEU A 69 11.13 -22.50 2.50
CA LEU A 69 12.53 -22.89 2.37
C LEU A 69 13.09 -23.46 3.68
N ALA A 70 12.47 -23.15 4.82
CA ALA A 70 12.84 -23.66 6.14
C ALA A 70 12.16 -24.99 6.50
N ASP A 71 11.12 -25.38 5.73
CA ASP A 71 10.46 -26.69 5.80
C ASP A 71 11.14 -27.75 4.90
N VAL A 72 12.37 -27.50 4.42
CA VAL A 72 13.22 -28.41 3.62
C VAL A 72 14.41 -28.92 4.41
#